data_AF-D3BP07-F1
#
_entry.id   AF-D3BP07-F1
#
_cell.length_a   1.000
_cell.length_b   1.000
_cell.length_c   1.000
_cell.angle_alpha   90.00
_cell.angle_beta   90.00
_cell.angle_gamma   90.00
#
_symmetry.space_group_name_H-M   'P 1'
#
loop_
_entity.id
_entity.type
_entity.pdbx_description
1 polymer ?
#
loop_
_entity_poly.entity_id
_entity_poly.type
_entity_poly.pdbx_seq_one_letter_code
_entity_poly.pdbx_strand_id
1 'polypeptide(L)'
;MGSISIEDKEIVGEYNTDLFCNNNNLVPDKNVNDFYNESIDMLLKTISKAIEASYITNDQIINLLLGRTGAGKTTITHYLCGEKMVLKDVVTVVDIEGTKDTIVEKKIDVEDPNVKGGSICHEKKSGTKLMSCKSTHDGEIFADTPGELDDQGPAADLAHSIGVTKGIHCAKGVRPVIVLDKDTITSVRGPEFDQILDFSSNLIENIQDRLNSFSFLFTHFDCSKPEVENYELIKTNILKQAKYEKEKDPNNNRVKLLNFIYFGISGKIDLLKVGAQTEGSYVHIVNPLNPEAIPDILSMIKSRQPIENPSQVFKYNISNASSIFIDHQCVSLQFKISQSIERGNYSQAAECLDLIKLLENRLGLKSLKESYKVSQEEITTHYNQLCSDVKLYLADVLKPACSLSMEQLVPRLSSIKFIYHLMKQRDSEEKTHFTNNNESYDHVIQCLLQISNDCESSFNTIMSFSVLKDQIDKLCSLSKFNDLFTPVKSNAIQSLTKRIIYLIDDHQIKSKTLFLFFLQSSKNEVLFFHGKY
;
A
#
# COMPACT_ATOMS: atom_id res chain seq x y z
N MET A 1 -26.71 23.28 63.46
CA MET A 1 -25.39 23.12 64.14
C MET A 1 -24.55 22.26 63.22
N GLY A 2 -23.73 22.85 62.36
CA GLY A 2 -22.34 23.14 62.69
C GLY A 2 -21.52 22.75 61.47
N SER A 3 -21.18 23.77 60.69
CA SER A 3 -20.25 23.78 59.57
C SER A 3 -18.86 23.24 59.96
N ILE A 4 -18.18 22.56 59.03
CA ILE A 4 -16.76 22.78 58.70
C ILE A 4 -16.59 22.41 57.22
N SER A 5 -16.19 23.42 56.47
CA SER A 5 -15.75 23.41 55.08
C SER A 5 -14.24 23.18 55.01
N ILE A 6 -13.79 22.31 54.10
CA ILE A 6 -12.41 22.33 53.60
C ILE A 6 -12.52 22.45 52.08
N GLU A 7 -12.01 23.58 51.58
CA GLU A 7 -11.89 23.91 50.16
C GLU A 7 -10.69 23.16 49.58
N ASP A 8 -10.91 22.28 48.60
CA ASP A 8 -9.90 21.91 47.62
C ASP A 8 -10.27 22.59 46.29
N LYS A 9 -9.49 23.62 45.95
CA LYS A 9 -9.52 24.29 44.65
C LYS A 9 -8.66 23.50 43.67
N GLU A 10 -9.26 22.57 42.93
CA GLU A 10 -8.71 22.12 41.66
C GLU A 10 -9.08 23.13 40.56
N ILE A 11 -8.05 23.73 39.98
CA ILE A 11 -8.14 24.56 38.79
C ILE A 11 -8.39 23.63 37.61
N VAL A 12 -9.65 23.51 37.21
CA VAL A 12 -10.04 22.92 35.92
C VAL A 12 -9.69 23.92 34.83
N GLY A 13 -8.53 23.72 34.20
CA GLY A 13 -8.21 24.33 32.92
C GLY A 13 -8.91 23.52 31.83
N GLU A 14 -10.02 24.02 31.32
CA GLU A 14 -10.64 23.54 30.07
C GLU A 14 -9.64 23.72 28.91
N TYR A 15 -8.99 22.62 28.52
CA TYR A 15 -8.40 22.50 27.20
C TYR A 15 -9.34 21.66 26.34
N ASN A 16 -9.92 22.31 25.33
CA ASN A 16 -10.69 21.71 24.25
C ASN A 16 -10.01 20.46 23.70
N THR A 17 -10.54 19.29 24.04
CA THR A 17 -10.24 17.99 23.42
C THR A 17 -11.30 17.64 22.38
N ASP A 18 -11.49 18.51 21.39
CA ASP A 18 -12.30 18.23 20.20
C ASP A 18 -11.50 18.58 18.95
N LEU A 19 -10.53 17.73 18.64
CA LEU A 19 -9.90 17.58 17.33
C LEU A 19 -9.15 16.24 17.35
N PHE A 20 -9.32 15.45 16.29
CA PHE A 20 -8.69 14.14 16.03
C PHE A 20 -9.44 12.86 16.47
N CYS A 21 -10.67 12.72 15.99
CA CYS A 21 -11.17 11.43 15.49
C CYS A 21 -11.79 11.65 14.10
N ASN A 22 -10.96 11.77 13.05
CA ASN A 22 -11.45 11.74 11.67
C ASN A 22 -10.37 11.19 10.71
N ASN A 23 -10.16 9.87 10.75
CA ASN A 23 -9.16 9.15 9.96
C ASN A 23 -9.57 8.86 8.50
N ASN A 24 -10.38 9.73 7.88
CA ASN A 24 -10.84 9.54 6.49
C ASN A 24 -10.43 10.65 5.51
N ASN A 25 -9.56 11.58 5.88
CA ASN A 25 -9.06 12.61 4.94
C ASN A 25 -7.54 12.82 5.08
N LEU A 26 -6.76 11.86 4.59
CA LEU A 26 -5.44 12.15 4.04
C LEU A 26 -5.60 12.29 2.53
N VAL A 27 -6.14 13.43 2.10
CA VAL A 27 -5.97 13.90 0.73
C VAL A 27 -4.61 14.59 0.71
N PRO A 28 -3.63 14.13 -0.09
CA PRO A 28 -2.32 14.74 -0.13
C PRO A 28 -2.41 16.19 -0.62
N ASP A 29 -1.57 17.05 -0.04
CA ASP A 29 -1.47 18.46 -0.36
C ASP A 29 -1.20 18.67 -1.86
N LYS A 30 -1.80 19.71 -2.48
CA LYS A 30 -1.89 19.85 -3.95
C LYS A 30 -0.55 20.05 -4.67
N ASN A 31 0.56 20.16 -3.94
CA ASN A 31 1.91 20.33 -4.50
C ASN A 31 2.74 19.04 -4.57
N VAL A 32 2.18 17.86 -4.27
CA VAL A 32 2.88 16.55 -4.32
C VAL A 32 2.80 15.87 -5.72
N ASN A 33 2.23 16.54 -6.72
CA ASN A 33 1.91 15.91 -8.01
C ASN A 33 3.11 15.51 -8.90
N ASP A 34 4.31 16.05 -8.69
CA ASP A 34 5.49 15.68 -9.48
C ASP A 34 6.20 14.42 -8.97
N PHE A 35 5.78 13.87 -7.82
CA PHE A 35 6.49 12.79 -7.15
C PHE A 35 5.95 11.39 -7.46
N TYR A 36 4.65 11.30 -7.68
CA TYR A 36 3.99 10.03 -7.98
C TYR A 36 4.19 9.66 -9.44
N ASN A 37 4.77 8.49 -9.67
CA ASN A 37 4.60 7.82 -10.95
C ASN A 37 3.08 7.64 -11.15
N GLU A 38 2.53 8.17 -12.25
CA GLU A 38 1.09 8.06 -12.58
C GLU A 38 0.57 6.63 -12.40
N SER A 39 1.45 5.64 -12.63
CA SER A 39 1.18 4.22 -12.45
C SER A 39 0.90 3.83 -10.99
N ILE A 40 1.62 4.38 -10.01
CA ILE A 40 1.42 4.08 -8.57
C ILE A 40 0.15 4.77 -8.05
N ASP A 41 -0.08 6.02 -8.43
CA ASP A 41 -1.30 6.73 -8.04
C ASP A 41 -2.54 6.04 -8.62
N MET A 42 -2.48 5.62 -9.90
CA MET A 42 -3.54 4.81 -10.52
C MET A 42 -3.75 3.50 -9.76
N LEU A 43 -2.67 2.79 -9.40
CA LEU A 43 -2.73 1.56 -8.61
C LEU A 43 -3.42 1.79 -7.26
N LEU A 44 -3.00 2.80 -6.48
CA LEU A 44 -3.57 3.11 -5.17
C LEU A 44 -5.04 3.54 -5.25
N LYS A 45 -5.40 4.37 -6.23
CA LYS A 45 -6.80 4.75 -6.49
C LYS A 45 -7.66 3.54 -6.83
N THR A 46 -7.15 2.64 -7.66
CA THR A 46 -7.88 1.43 -8.07
C THR A 46 -8.04 0.47 -6.90
N ILE A 47 -7.00 0.25 -6.09
CA ILE A 47 -7.08 -0.53 -4.85
C ILE A 47 -8.11 0.08 -3.88
N SER A 48 -8.12 1.40 -3.72
CA SER A 48 -9.06 2.07 -2.80
C SER A 48 -10.51 1.84 -3.21
N LYS A 49 -10.83 1.99 -4.50
CA LYS A 49 -12.17 1.68 -5.02
C LYS A 49 -12.53 0.20 -4.90
N ALA A 50 -11.54 -0.69 -5.04
CA ALA A 50 -11.80 -2.10 -4.85
C ALA A 50 -12.06 -2.47 -3.38
N ILE A 51 -11.43 -1.76 -2.44
CA ILE A 51 -11.76 -1.85 -1.01
C ILE A 51 -13.19 -1.36 -0.77
N GLU A 52 -13.66 -0.32 -1.45
CA GLU A 52 -15.06 0.10 -1.34
C GLU A 52 -16.03 -1.01 -1.78
N ALA A 53 -15.71 -1.72 -2.87
CA ALA A 53 -16.50 -2.87 -3.30
C ALA A 53 -16.51 -4.01 -2.27
N SER A 54 -15.43 -4.18 -1.49
CA SER A 54 -15.37 -5.21 -0.44
C SER A 54 -16.35 -4.98 0.72
N TYR A 55 -16.82 -3.75 0.93
CA TYR A 55 -17.88 -3.48 1.92
C TYR A 55 -19.22 -4.10 1.53
N ILE A 56 -19.49 -4.24 0.23
CA ILE A 56 -20.74 -4.83 -0.27
C ILE A 56 -20.72 -6.36 -0.05
N THR A 57 -19.56 -6.98 -0.18
CA THR A 57 -19.40 -8.43 -0.02
C THR A 57 -19.20 -8.87 1.42
N ASN A 58 -18.91 -7.94 2.33
CA ASN A 58 -18.58 -8.24 3.72
C ASN A 58 -19.66 -9.05 4.43
N ASP A 59 -19.29 -10.23 4.95
CA ASP A 59 -20.19 -11.19 5.62
C ASP A 59 -21.36 -11.70 4.76
N GLN A 60 -21.25 -11.60 3.42
CA GLN A 60 -22.25 -12.10 2.48
C GLN A 60 -21.76 -13.37 1.76
N ILE A 61 -22.71 -14.20 1.30
CA ILE A 61 -22.40 -15.25 0.32
C ILE A 61 -22.51 -14.63 -1.07
N ILE A 62 -21.44 -14.70 -1.86
CA ILE A 62 -21.40 -14.10 -3.20
C ILE A 62 -21.30 -15.17 -4.29
N ASN A 63 -21.94 -14.91 -5.41
CA ASN A 63 -21.84 -15.67 -6.65
C ASN A 63 -20.81 -14.96 -7.54
N LEU A 64 -19.58 -15.46 -7.58
CA LEU A 64 -18.44 -14.82 -8.23
C LEU A 64 -18.38 -15.24 -9.70
N LEU A 65 -18.64 -14.32 -10.63
CA LEU A 65 -18.52 -14.61 -12.05
C LEU A 65 -17.05 -14.53 -12.48
N LEU A 66 -16.55 -15.61 -13.08
CA LEU A 66 -15.18 -15.73 -13.62
C LEU A 66 -15.23 -16.03 -15.11
N GLY A 67 -14.29 -15.49 -15.88
CA GLY A 67 -14.21 -15.69 -17.33
C GLY A 67 -13.58 -14.50 -18.06
N ARG A 68 -13.23 -14.71 -19.33
CA ARG A 68 -12.56 -13.70 -20.16
C ARG A 68 -13.38 -12.43 -20.40
N THR A 69 -12.73 -11.37 -20.87
CA THR A 69 -13.42 -10.22 -21.49
C THR A 69 -14.29 -10.71 -22.65
N GLY A 70 -15.53 -10.23 -22.70
CA GLY A 70 -16.49 -10.61 -23.76
C GLY A 70 -17.21 -11.94 -23.56
N ALA A 71 -16.92 -12.72 -22.50
CA ALA A 71 -17.64 -13.98 -22.22
C ALA A 71 -19.13 -13.78 -21.85
N GLY A 72 -19.56 -12.55 -21.62
CA GLY A 72 -20.94 -12.21 -21.23
C GLY A 72 -21.18 -12.15 -19.72
N LYS A 73 -20.13 -12.00 -18.88
CA LYS A 73 -20.27 -11.91 -17.41
C LYS A 73 -21.22 -10.80 -16.98
N THR A 74 -20.95 -9.55 -17.36
CA THR A 74 -21.80 -8.39 -17.05
C THR A 74 -23.23 -8.59 -17.58
N THR A 75 -23.38 -9.07 -18.81
CA THR A 75 -24.70 -9.39 -19.39
C THR A 75 -25.47 -10.41 -18.56
N ILE A 76 -24.81 -11.48 -18.11
CA ILE A 76 -25.39 -12.50 -17.23
C ILE A 76 -25.77 -11.89 -15.88
N THR A 77 -24.92 -11.05 -15.29
CA THR A 77 -25.21 -10.41 -14.00
C THR A 77 -26.50 -9.59 -14.08
N HIS A 78 -26.67 -8.76 -15.10
CA HIS A 78 -27.89 -7.98 -15.31
C HIS A 78 -29.11 -8.89 -15.54
N TYR A 79 -28.97 -9.89 -16.41
CA TYR A 79 -30.01 -10.87 -16.71
C TYR A 79 -30.48 -11.63 -15.45
N LEU A 80 -29.55 -12.18 -14.65
CA LEU A 80 -29.88 -12.92 -13.43
C LEU A 80 -30.42 -12.02 -12.30
N CYS A 81 -30.13 -10.72 -12.34
CA CYS A 81 -30.75 -9.74 -11.46
C CYS A 81 -32.17 -9.34 -11.87
N GLY A 82 -32.71 -9.92 -12.95
CA GLY A 82 -34.09 -9.71 -13.39
C GLY A 82 -34.27 -8.51 -14.32
N GLU A 83 -33.17 -7.94 -14.83
CA GLU A 83 -33.26 -6.84 -15.78
C GLU A 83 -33.73 -7.34 -17.16
N LYS A 84 -34.57 -6.53 -17.82
CA LYS A 84 -35.10 -6.90 -19.12
C LYS A 84 -34.04 -6.73 -20.20
N MET A 85 -33.64 -7.84 -20.79
CA MET A 85 -32.65 -7.88 -21.87
C MET A 85 -33.33 -7.77 -23.24
N VAL A 86 -32.74 -7.01 -24.16
CA VAL A 86 -33.26 -6.76 -25.51
C VAL A 86 -32.14 -6.78 -26.54
N LEU A 87 -32.48 -7.02 -27.81
CA LEU A 87 -31.55 -6.81 -28.92
C LEU A 87 -31.59 -5.34 -29.35
N LYS A 88 -30.44 -4.65 -29.27
CA LYS A 88 -30.25 -3.28 -29.76
C LYS A 88 -29.29 -3.27 -30.94
N ASP A 89 -29.54 -2.38 -31.89
CA ASP A 89 -28.61 -2.08 -32.96
C ASP A 89 -27.48 -1.22 -32.39
N VAL A 90 -26.25 -1.76 -32.36
CA VAL A 90 -25.04 -1.09 -31.89
C VAL A 90 -24.24 -0.64 -33.11
N VAL A 91 -24.03 0.67 -33.18
CA VAL A 91 -23.31 1.32 -34.27
C VAL A 91 -21.84 1.46 -33.89
N THR A 92 -20.96 0.76 -34.59
CA THR A 92 -19.51 0.84 -34.39
C THR A 92 -18.88 1.57 -35.56
N VAL A 93 -18.14 2.64 -35.29
CA VAL A 93 -17.37 3.38 -36.32
C VAL A 93 -15.97 2.79 -36.38
N VAL A 94 -15.60 2.23 -37.53
CA VAL A 94 -14.28 1.63 -37.75
C VAL A 94 -13.51 2.50 -38.74
N ASP A 95 -12.27 2.83 -38.41
CA ASP A 95 -11.38 3.54 -39.32
C ASP A 95 -10.61 2.51 -40.16
N ILE A 96 -10.97 2.41 -41.43
CA ILE A 96 -10.32 1.52 -42.40
C ILE A 96 -9.63 2.44 -43.42
N GLU A 97 -8.30 2.49 -43.33
CA GLU A 97 -7.43 3.25 -44.25
C GLU A 97 -7.75 4.76 -44.32
N GLY A 98 -8.21 5.38 -43.23
CA GLY A 98 -8.57 6.80 -43.17
C GLY A 98 -10.02 7.09 -43.56
N THR A 99 -10.80 6.05 -43.87
CA THR A 99 -12.25 6.11 -44.12
C THR A 99 -13.00 5.59 -42.91
N LYS A 100 -13.88 6.42 -42.34
CA LYS A 100 -14.76 6.01 -41.23
C LYS A 100 -15.96 5.25 -41.78
N ASP A 101 -15.90 3.92 -41.70
CA ASP A 101 -17.04 3.06 -42.00
C ASP A 101 -17.90 2.83 -40.75
N THR A 102 -19.19 2.59 -40.97
CA THR A 102 -20.17 2.37 -39.88
C THR A 102 -20.75 0.96 -39.99
N ILE A 103 -20.46 0.13 -38.99
CA ILE A 103 -21.00 -1.23 -38.89
C ILE A 103 -22.13 -1.23 -37.87
N VAL A 104 -23.30 -1.69 -38.26
CA VAL A 104 -24.45 -1.86 -37.37
C VAL A 104 -24.59 -3.34 -37.02
N GLU A 105 -24.40 -3.68 -35.75
CA GLU A 105 -24.51 -5.05 -35.24
C GLU A 105 -25.61 -5.14 -34.18
N LYS A 106 -26.42 -6.21 -34.22
CA LYS A 106 -27.38 -6.48 -33.15
C LYS A 106 -26.68 -7.09 -31.95
N LYS A 107 -26.73 -6.42 -30.79
CA LYS A 107 -26.15 -6.89 -29.54
C LYS A 107 -27.19 -6.92 -28.42
N ILE A 108 -27.00 -7.81 -27.46
CA ILE A 108 -27.87 -7.94 -26.29
C ILE A 108 -27.52 -6.83 -25.29
N ASP A 109 -28.51 -6.05 -24.88
CA ASP A 109 -28.36 -4.96 -23.92
C ASP A 109 -29.53 -4.92 -22.92
N VAL A 110 -29.41 -4.12 -21.87
CA VAL A 110 -30.51 -3.80 -20.95
C VAL A 110 -31.49 -2.86 -21.64
N GLU A 111 -32.79 -3.08 -21.49
CA GLU A 111 -33.82 -2.20 -22.04
C GLU A 111 -33.66 -0.76 -21.52
N ASP A 112 -33.58 -0.60 -20.20
CA ASP A 112 -33.33 0.69 -19.52
C ASP A 112 -31.82 0.92 -19.30
N PRO A 113 -31.22 1.95 -19.94
CA PRO A 113 -29.80 2.27 -19.75
C PRO A 113 -29.47 2.89 -18.38
N ASN A 114 -30.46 3.30 -17.58
CA ASN A 114 -30.24 3.96 -16.29
C ASN A 114 -30.17 2.98 -15.10
N VAL A 115 -30.17 1.68 -15.36
CA VAL A 115 -30.12 0.69 -14.28
C VAL A 115 -28.79 0.76 -13.55
N LYS A 116 -28.84 0.76 -12.21
CA LYS A 116 -27.65 0.83 -11.35
C LYS A 116 -26.74 -0.37 -11.63
N GLY A 117 -25.43 -0.12 -11.69
CA GLY A 117 -24.38 -1.16 -11.74
C GLY A 117 -23.68 -1.34 -13.09
N GLY A 118 -23.63 -0.28 -13.90
CA GLY A 118 -22.77 -0.18 -15.08
C GLY A 118 -23.50 -0.50 -16.39
N SER A 119 -23.01 0.07 -17.50
CA SER A 119 -23.50 -0.24 -18.84
C SER A 119 -22.81 -1.51 -19.37
N ILE A 120 -23.53 -2.33 -20.13
CA ILE A 120 -22.93 -3.45 -20.86
C ILE A 120 -21.98 -2.90 -21.93
N CYS A 121 -20.69 -3.20 -21.80
CA CYS A 121 -19.69 -2.78 -22.79
C CYS A 121 -19.67 -3.75 -23.97
N HIS A 122 -19.87 -3.23 -25.19
CA HIS A 122 -19.96 -4.00 -26.43
C HIS A 122 -18.63 -4.08 -27.21
N GLU A 123 -17.58 -3.45 -26.70
CA GLU A 123 -16.23 -3.48 -27.26
C GLU A 123 -15.45 -4.71 -26.75
N LYS A 124 -14.43 -5.16 -27.50
CA LYS A 124 -13.51 -6.23 -27.07
C LYS A 124 -12.58 -5.81 -25.93
N LYS A 125 -12.75 -4.61 -25.36
CA LYS A 125 -12.07 -4.12 -24.16
C LYS A 125 -13.04 -4.16 -22.99
N SER A 126 -12.56 -4.59 -21.83
CA SER A 126 -13.37 -4.66 -20.63
C SER A 126 -13.80 -3.26 -20.18
N GLY A 127 -15.11 -3.01 -20.18
CA GLY A 127 -15.68 -1.83 -19.52
C GLY A 127 -15.64 -1.93 -17.99
N THR A 128 -15.62 -3.16 -17.46
CA THR A 128 -15.57 -3.45 -16.03
C THR A 128 -14.13 -3.36 -15.54
N LYS A 129 -13.74 -2.20 -15.02
CA LYS A 129 -12.39 -1.98 -14.46
C LYS A 129 -12.25 -2.41 -13.00
N LEU A 130 -13.37 -2.65 -12.32
CA LEU A 130 -13.41 -3.01 -10.91
C LEU A 130 -14.47 -4.06 -10.69
N MET A 131 -14.28 -4.89 -9.66
CA MET A 131 -15.34 -5.80 -9.23
C MET A 131 -16.60 -4.99 -8.89
N SER A 132 -17.70 -5.34 -9.52
CA SER A 132 -19.00 -4.73 -9.27
C SER A 132 -19.96 -5.78 -8.71
N CYS A 133 -20.81 -5.38 -7.78
CA CYS A 133 -21.77 -6.28 -7.15
C CYS A 133 -23.19 -5.83 -7.47
N LYS A 134 -24.05 -6.79 -7.79
CA LYS A 134 -25.50 -6.60 -7.93
C LYS A 134 -26.26 -7.62 -7.12
N SER A 135 -27.41 -7.22 -6.60
CA SER A 135 -28.29 -8.11 -5.85
C SER A 135 -29.53 -8.44 -6.65
N THR A 136 -29.96 -9.70 -6.63
CA THR A 136 -31.26 -10.11 -7.14
C THR A 136 -32.38 -9.65 -6.19
N HIS A 137 -33.63 -9.77 -6.63
CA HIS A 137 -34.80 -9.51 -5.77
C HIS A 137 -34.84 -10.40 -4.51
N ASP A 138 -34.26 -11.61 -4.58
CA ASP A 138 -34.17 -12.54 -3.46
C ASP A 138 -32.96 -12.26 -2.54
N GLY A 139 -32.16 -11.23 -2.84
CA GLY A 139 -30.97 -10.87 -2.07
C GLY A 139 -29.70 -11.65 -2.41
N GLU A 140 -29.69 -12.47 -3.47
CA GLU A 140 -28.44 -13.11 -3.93
C GLU A 140 -27.50 -12.06 -4.52
N ILE A 141 -26.24 -12.08 -4.12
CA ILE A 141 -25.23 -11.13 -4.60
C ILE A 141 -24.42 -11.78 -5.72
N PHE A 142 -24.41 -11.16 -6.89
CA PHE A 142 -23.54 -11.49 -8.01
C PHE A 142 -22.39 -10.50 -8.07
N ALA A 143 -21.16 -11.01 -8.02
CA ALA A 143 -19.95 -10.25 -8.17
C ALA A 143 -19.41 -10.41 -9.59
N ASP A 144 -19.60 -9.38 -10.42
CA ASP A 144 -19.01 -9.29 -11.76
C ASP A 144 -17.55 -8.84 -11.63
N THR A 145 -16.65 -9.62 -12.20
CA THR A 145 -15.21 -9.34 -12.16
C THR A 145 -14.76 -8.69 -13.47
N PRO A 146 -13.71 -7.83 -13.44
CA PRO A 146 -13.02 -7.42 -14.65
C PRO A 146 -12.68 -8.63 -15.52
N GLY A 147 -12.74 -8.46 -16.84
CA GLY A 147 -12.27 -9.51 -17.72
C GLY A 147 -10.78 -9.75 -17.52
N GLU A 148 -10.42 -11.00 -17.26
CA GLU A 148 -9.02 -11.41 -17.20
C GLU A 148 -8.36 -11.22 -18.57
N LEU A 149 -7.07 -10.89 -18.56
CA LEU A 149 -6.17 -10.77 -19.74
C LEU A 149 -6.42 -9.54 -20.62
N ASP A 150 -7.08 -8.51 -20.09
CA ASP A 150 -7.12 -7.22 -20.75
C ASP A 150 -5.74 -6.54 -20.67
N ASP A 151 -5.18 -6.14 -21.81
CA ASP A 151 -3.84 -5.54 -22.00
C ASP A 151 -3.69 -4.11 -21.40
N GLN A 152 -4.23 -3.84 -20.21
CA GLN A 152 -4.12 -2.54 -19.52
C GLN A 152 -2.77 -2.36 -18.80
N GLY A 153 -1.87 -3.33 -18.94
CA GLY A 153 -0.53 -3.33 -18.36
C GLY A 153 -0.47 -3.86 -16.91
N PRO A 154 0.76 -4.10 -16.40
CA PRO A 154 0.97 -4.77 -15.11
C PRO A 154 0.39 -4.03 -13.90
N ALA A 155 0.36 -2.70 -13.92
CA ALA A 155 -0.18 -1.91 -12.81
C ALA A 155 -1.71 -2.09 -12.67
N ALA A 156 -2.43 -2.10 -13.79
CA ALA A 156 -3.87 -2.31 -13.82
C ALA A 156 -4.23 -3.76 -13.47
N ASP A 157 -3.50 -4.72 -14.04
CA ASP A 157 -3.64 -6.15 -13.73
C ASP A 157 -3.45 -6.40 -12.22
N LEU A 158 -2.37 -5.88 -11.63
CA LEU A 158 -2.13 -5.95 -10.19
C LEU A 158 -3.33 -5.40 -9.40
N ALA A 159 -3.76 -4.18 -9.73
CA ALA A 159 -4.87 -3.52 -9.05
C ALA A 159 -6.18 -4.33 -9.12
N HIS A 160 -6.49 -4.91 -10.29
CA HIS A 160 -7.65 -5.77 -10.49
C HIS A 160 -7.56 -7.03 -9.63
N SER A 161 -6.42 -7.73 -9.68
CA SER A 161 -6.19 -8.96 -8.90
C SER A 161 -6.36 -8.73 -7.40
N ILE A 162 -5.79 -7.63 -6.88
CA ILE A 162 -5.95 -7.26 -5.47
C ILE A 162 -7.40 -6.97 -5.15
N GLY A 163 -8.06 -6.19 -6.02
CA GLY A 163 -9.42 -5.77 -5.81
C GLY A 163 -10.41 -6.92 -5.74
N VAL A 164 -10.32 -7.84 -6.70
CA VAL A 164 -11.11 -9.07 -6.74
C VAL A 164 -10.82 -9.92 -5.51
N THR A 165 -9.53 -10.17 -5.20
CA THR A 165 -9.15 -11.03 -4.07
C THR A 165 -9.63 -10.45 -2.74
N LYS A 166 -9.53 -9.14 -2.53
CA LYS A 166 -9.97 -8.50 -1.30
C LYS A 166 -11.49 -8.51 -1.14
N GLY A 167 -12.23 -8.26 -2.23
CA GLY A 167 -13.68 -8.42 -2.26
C GLY A 167 -14.11 -9.86 -1.92
N ILE A 168 -13.38 -10.85 -2.43
CA ILE A 168 -13.59 -12.26 -2.11
C ILE A 168 -13.26 -12.55 -0.64
N HIS A 169 -12.14 -12.06 -0.11
CA HIS A 169 -11.68 -12.34 1.26
C HIS A 169 -12.60 -11.82 2.35
N CYS A 170 -13.33 -10.72 2.09
CA CYS A 170 -14.32 -10.18 3.01
C CYS A 170 -15.66 -10.96 3.01
N ALA A 171 -15.90 -11.79 2.00
CA ALA A 171 -17.14 -12.55 1.90
C ALA A 171 -17.22 -13.66 2.96
N LYS A 172 -18.44 -13.98 3.39
CA LYS A 172 -18.72 -15.15 4.25
C LYS A 172 -18.49 -16.45 3.51
N GLY A 173 -18.85 -16.48 2.22
CA GLY A 173 -18.60 -17.62 1.35
C GLY A 173 -18.73 -17.25 -0.12
N VAL A 174 -18.14 -18.07 -0.99
CA VAL A 174 -18.11 -17.81 -2.44
C VAL A 174 -18.62 -19.01 -3.21
N ARG A 175 -19.54 -18.79 -4.15
CA ARG A 175 -19.92 -19.76 -5.19
C ARG A 175 -19.31 -19.33 -6.52
N PRO A 176 -18.22 -19.97 -6.98
CA PRO A 176 -17.64 -19.63 -8.28
C PRO A 176 -18.59 -20.00 -9.43
N VAL A 177 -18.82 -19.06 -10.34
CA VAL A 177 -19.62 -19.23 -11.55
C VAL A 177 -18.71 -18.97 -12.75
N ILE A 178 -18.26 -20.03 -13.42
CA ILE A 178 -17.38 -19.91 -14.59
C ILE A 178 -18.24 -19.68 -15.83
N VAL A 179 -18.01 -18.57 -16.52
CA VAL A 179 -18.69 -18.17 -17.75
C VAL A 179 -17.78 -18.45 -18.94
N LEU A 180 -18.24 -19.29 -19.86
CA LEU A 180 -17.51 -19.70 -21.05
C LEU A 180 -18.36 -19.43 -22.29
N ASP A 181 -17.89 -18.57 -23.18
CA ASP A 181 -18.54 -18.38 -24.48
C ASP A 181 -18.22 -19.51 -25.45
N LYS A 182 -19.02 -19.62 -26.51
CA LYS A 182 -18.84 -20.62 -27.56
C LYS A 182 -17.45 -20.57 -28.20
N ASP A 183 -16.90 -19.39 -28.45
CA ASP A 183 -15.62 -19.25 -29.14
C ASP A 183 -14.48 -19.72 -28.24
N THR A 184 -14.56 -19.44 -26.94
CA THR A 184 -13.67 -20.00 -25.89
C THR A 184 -13.52 -21.50 -25.99
N ILE A 185 -14.65 -22.20 -26.13
CA ILE A 185 -14.70 -23.66 -26.06
C ILE A 185 -14.34 -24.29 -27.40
N THR A 186 -14.71 -23.64 -28.50
CA THR A 186 -14.54 -24.19 -29.85
C THR A 186 -13.19 -23.85 -30.48
N SER A 187 -12.46 -22.85 -29.98
CA SER A 187 -11.08 -22.60 -30.39
C SER A 187 -10.21 -23.83 -30.10
N VAL A 188 -9.73 -24.48 -31.17
CA VAL A 188 -8.94 -25.71 -31.08
C VAL A 188 -7.63 -25.44 -30.35
N ARG A 189 -7.38 -26.15 -29.23
CA ARG A 189 -6.21 -25.94 -28.35
C ARG A 189 -6.14 -24.52 -27.77
N GLY A 190 -7.31 -23.89 -27.62
CA GLY A 190 -7.47 -22.47 -27.32
C GLY A 190 -6.65 -22.02 -26.12
N PRO A 191 -5.58 -21.23 -26.31
CA PRO A 191 -4.80 -20.70 -25.20
C PRO A 191 -5.67 -19.94 -24.19
N GLU A 192 -6.78 -19.39 -24.66
CA GLU A 192 -7.69 -18.61 -23.85
C GLU A 192 -8.59 -19.48 -22.94
N PHE A 193 -8.82 -20.75 -23.27
CA PHE A 193 -9.49 -21.67 -22.34
C PHE A 193 -8.50 -22.17 -21.27
N ASP A 194 -7.25 -22.46 -21.68
CA ASP A 194 -6.17 -22.81 -20.76
C ASP A 194 -5.93 -21.71 -19.73
N GLN A 195 -5.98 -20.44 -20.13
CA GLN A 195 -5.83 -19.31 -19.22
C GLN A 195 -6.93 -19.25 -18.15
N ILE A 196 -8.20 -19.52 -18.50
CA ILE A 196 -9.30 -19.54 -17.52
C ILE A 196 -9.14 -20.72 -16.54
N LEU A 197 -8.70 -21.88 -17.04
CA LEU A 197 -8.43 -23.05 -16.20
C LEU A 197 -7.26 -22.78 -15.24
N ASP A 198 -6.19 -22.16 -15.73
CA ASP A 198 -5.05 -21.72 -14.92
C ASP A 198 -5.48 -20.73 -13.86
N PHE A 199 -6.16 -19.67 -14.27
CA PHE A 199 -6.65 -18.65 -13.36
C PHE A 199 -7.49 -19.27 -12.25
N SER A 200 -8.46 -20.11 -12.59
CA SER A 200 -9.32 -20.78 -11.61
C SER A 200 -8.50 -21.66 -10.65
N SER A 201 -7.54 -22.41 -11.17
CA SER A 201 -6.70 -23.31 -10.38
C SER A 201 -5.66 -22.60 -9.50
N ASN A 202 -5.20 -21.42 -9.92
CA ASN A 202 -4.25 -20.59 -9.18
C ASN A 202 -4.95 -19.72 -8.14
N LEU A 203 -6.17 -19.27 -8.46
CA LEU A 203 -7.00 -18.47 -7.56
C LEU A 203 -7.45 -19.30 -6.35
N ILE A 204 -7.78 -20.58 -6.52
CA ILE A 204 -8.39 -21.42 -5.46
C ILE A 204 -7.44 -22.55 -5.06
N GLU A 205 -6.96 -22.51 -3.81
CA GLU A 205 -6.14 -23.58 -3.26
C GLU A 205 -6.91 -24.89 -3.14
N ASN A 206 -6.26 -25.98 -3.58
CA ASN A 206 -6.84 -27.33 -3.59
C ASN A 206 -8.22 -27.38 -4.27
N ILE A 207 -8.33 -26.75 -5.44
CA ILE A 207 -9.57 -26.66 -6.23
C ILE A 207 -10.30 -28.01 -6.39
N GLN A 208 -9.57 -29.13 -6.44
CA GLN A 208 -10.14 -30.47 -6.54
C GLN A 208 -11.11 -30.82 -5.40
N ASP A 209 -10.84 -30.34 -4.19
CA ASP A 209 -11.66 -30.63 -3.01
C ASP A 209 -12.91 -29.72 -2.95
N ARG A 210 -13.02 -28.79 -3.90
CA ARG A 210 -14.01 -27.71 -3.91
C ARG A 210 -14.83 -27.65 -5.20
N LEU A 211 -14.69 -28.64 -6.07
CA LEU A 211 -15.40 -28.69 -7.37
C LEU A 211 -16.92 -28.60 -7.20
N ASN A 212 -17.47 -29.15 -6.11
CA ASN A 212 -18.90 -29.10 -5.80
C ASN A 212 -19.46 -27.68 -5.56
N SER A 213 -18.59 -26.68 -5.39
CA SER A 213 -18.97 -25.27 -5.26
C SER A 213 -19.16 -24.54 -6.59
N PHE A 214 -18.71 -25.12 -7.71
CA PHE A 214 -18.68 -24.45 -9.01
C PHE A 214 -19.96 -24.63 -9.81
N SER A 215 -20.38 -23.56 -10.49
CA SER A 215 -21.37 -23.62 -11.58
C SER A 215 -20.73 -23.17 -12.89
N PHE A 216 -21.24 -23.64 -14.02
CA PHE A 216 -20.76 -23.28 -15.35
C PHE A 216 -21.89 -22.74 -16.21
N LEU A 217 -21.68 -21.57 -16.79
CA LEU A 217 -22.60 -20.92 -17.69
C LEU A 217 -21.97 -20.81 -19.08
N PHE A 218 -22.70 -21.28 -20.09
CA PHE A 218 -22.27 -21.28 -21.48
C PHE A 218 -23.02 -20.21 -22.27
N THR A 219 -22.29 -19.32 -22.95
CA THR A 219 -22.87 -18.18 -23.67
C THR A 219 -22.58 -18.22 -25.17
N HIS A 220 -23.28 -17.39 -25.94
CA HIS A 220 -23.11 -17.26 -27.40
C HIS A 220 -23.40 -18.54 -28.20
N PHE A 221 -24.22 -19.43 -27.65
CA PHE A 221 -24.74 -20.59 -28.39
C PHE A 221 -25.98 -20.23 -29.18
N ASP A 222 -26.13 -20.89 -30.33
CA ASP A 222 -27.26 -20.66 -31.23
C ASP A 222 -28.53 -21.27 -30.61
N CYS A 223 -29.43 -20.41 -30.15
CA CYS A 223 -30.67 -20.81 -29.52
C CYS A 223 -31.72 -21.31 -30.52
N SER A 224 -31.48 -21.18 -31.83
CA SER A 224 -32.34 -21.78 -32.86
C SER A 224 -32.08 -23.29 -33.01
N LYS A 225 -30.92 -23.77 -32.56
CA LYS A 225 -30.58 -25.19 -32.54
C LYS A 225 -31.15 -25.90 -31.31
N PRO A 226 -31.48 -27.19 -31.43
CA PRO A 226 -31.84 -27.99 -30.27
C PRO A 226 -30.75 -27.92 -29.19
N GLU A 227 -31.15 -27.70 -27.93
CA GLU A 227 -30.23 -27.53 -26.80
C GLU A 227 -29.24 -28.71 -26.67
N VAL A 228 -29.72 -29.93 -26.93
CA VAL A 228 -28.91 -31.15 -26.96
C VAL A 228 -27.75 -31.07 -27.96
N GLU A 229 -27.96 -30.48 -29.14
CA GLU A 229 -26.90 -30.34 -30.16
C GLU A 229 -25.79 -29.41 -29.66
N ASN A 230 -26.16 -28.30 -29.02
CA ASN A 230 -25.19 -27.37 -28.43
C ASN A 230 -24.38 -28.05 -27.31
N TYR A 231 -25.02 -28.83 -26.44
CA TYR A 231 -24.29 -29.57 -25.41
C TYR A 231 -23.35 -30.65 -25.96
N GLU A 232 -23.74 -31.37 -27.03
CA GLU A 232 -22.84 -32.35 -27.67
C GLU A 232 -21.61 -31.69 -28.30
N LEU A 233 -21.76 -30.48 -28.84
CA LEU A 233 -20.64 -29.66 -29.31
C LEU A 233 -19.69 -29.30 -28.15
N ILE A 234 -20.24 -28.81 -27.03
CA ILE A 234 -19.44 -28.47 -25.84
C ILE A 234 -18.72 -29.72 -25.34
N LYS A 235 -19.44 -30.84 -25.15
CA LYS A 235 -18.90 -32.12 -24.68
C LYS A 235 -17.71 -32.59 -25.52
N THR A 236 -17.85 -32.52 -26.84
CA THR A 236 -16.80 -32.93 -27.78
C THR A 236 -15.53 -32.09 -27.62
N ASN A 237 -15.67 -30.78 -27.47
CA ASN A 237 -14.52 -29.88 -27.31
C ASN A 237 -13.87 -30.01 -25.93
N ILE A 238 -14.65 -30.11 -24.85
CA ILE A 238 -14.14 -30.37 -23.51
C ILE A 238 -13.36 -31.70 -23.47
N LEU A 239 -13.87 -32.76 -24.12
CA LEU A 239 -13.17 -34.04 -24.18
C LEU A 239 -11.85 -33.95 -24.95
N LYS A 240 -11.80 -33.18 -26.05
CA LYS A 240 -10.56 -32.93 -26.80
C LYS A 240 -9.53 -32.20 -25.92
N GLN A 241 -9.95 -31.15 -25.21
CA GLN A 241 -9.06 -30.41 -24.31
C GLN A 241 -8.59 -31.29 -23.13
N ALA A 242 -9.49 -32.07 -22.54
CA ALA A 242 -9.14 -32.98 -21.44
C ALA A 242 -8.10 -34.03 -21.87
N LYS A 243 -8.21 -34.58 -23.09
CA LYS A 243 -7.20 -35.50 -23.64
C LYS A 243 -5.84 -34.82 -23.81
N TYR A 244 -5.84 -33.62 -24.38
CA TYR A 244 -4.62 -32.82 -24.60
C TYR A 244 -3.91 -32.49 -23.27
N GLU A 245 -4.65 -32.04 -22.26
CA GLU A 245 -4.06 -31.72 -20.95
C GLU A 245 -3.61 -32.98 -20.20
N LYS A 246 -4.32 -34.10 -20.34
CA LYS A 246 -3.94 -35.39 -19.76
C LYS A 246 -2.65 -35.95 -20.35
N GLU A 247 -2.37 -35.68 -21.62
CA GLU A 247 -1.10 -36.04 -22.27
C GLU A 247 0.09 -35.23 -21.73
N LYS A 248 -0.12 -33.98 -21.29
CA LYS A 248 0.92 -33.15 -20.66
C LYS A 248 1.17 -33.55 -19.21
N ASP A 249 0.11 -33.58 -18.40
CA ASP A 249 0.15 -33.96 -17.00
C ASP A 249 -1.22 -34.52 -16.56
N PRO A 250 -1.34 -35.84 -16.36
CA PRO A 250 -2.61 -36.47 -16.03
C PRO A 250 -3.16 -36.10 -14.65
N ASN A 251 -2.32 -35.56 -13.76
CA ASN A 251 -2.69 -35.24 -12.38
C ASN A 251 -2.92 -33.76 -12.14
N ASN A 252 -2.76 -32.90 -13.17
CA ASN A 252 -2.94 -31.47 -13.01
C ASN A 252 -4.41 -31.11 -12.69
N ASN A 253 -4.59 -29.95 -12.06
CA ASN A 253 -5.91 -29.48 -11.66
C ASN A 253 -6.83 -29.15 -12.86
N ARG A 254 -6.25 -28.83 -14.02
CA ARG A 254 -7.00 -28.55 -15.25
C ARG A 254 -7.75 -29.79 -15.73
N VAL A 255 -7.12 -30.96 -15.76
CA VAL A 255 -7.74 -32.23 -16.16
C VAL A 255 -8.91 -32.58 -15.23
N LYS A 256 -8.74 -32.38 -13.92
CA LYS A 256 -9.82 -32.62 -12.93
C LYS A 256 -11.02 -31.68 -13.17
N LEU A 257 -10.75 -30.39 -13.40
CA LEU A 257 -11.79 -29.40 -13.69
C LEU A 257 -12.50 -29.70 -15.03
N LEU A 258 -11.76 -30.08 -16.07
CA LEU A 258 -12.32 -30.48 -17.37
C LEU A 258 -13.18 -31.74 -17.26
N ASN A 259 -12.73 -32.75 -16.53
CA ASN A 259 -13.53 -33.95 -16.29
C ASN A 259 -14.82 -33.61 -15.53
N PHE A 260 -14.74 -32.72 -14.53
CA PHE A 260 -15.91 -32.25 -13.80
C PHE A 260 -16.92 -31.55 -14.71
N ILE A 261 -16.48 -30.67 -15.61
CA ILE A 261 -17.33 -30.02 -16.60
C ILE A 261 -17.95 -31.06 -17.54
N TYR A 262 -17.15 -32.01 -18.02
CA TYR A 262 -17.58 -33.09 -18.92
C TYR A 262 -18.71 -33.95 -18.34
N PHE A 263 -18.60 -34.32 -17.06
CA PHE A 263 -19.64 -35.09 -16.36
C PHE A 263 -20.94 -34.29 -16.24
N GLY A 264 -20.84 -33.00 -15.90
CA GLY A 264 -22.00 -32.11 -15.82
C GLY A 264 -22.74 -31.99 -17.14
N ILE A 265 -22.00 -31.81 -18.24
CA ILE A 265 -22.57 -31.74 -19.60
C ILE A 265 -23.21 -33.07 -19.98
N SER A 266 -22.56 -34.20 -19.69
CA SER A 266 -23.10 -35.52 -20.01
C SER A 266 -24.42 -35.78 -19.27
N GLY A 267 -24.46 -35.45 -17.97
CA GLY A 267 -25.69 -35.55 -17.18
C GLY A 267 -26.81 -34.67 -17.72
N LYS A 268 -26.51 -33.43 -18.14
CA LYS A 268 -27.49 -32.52 -18.74
C LYS A 268 -28.03 -33.05 -20.08
N ILE A 269 -27.20 -33.67 -20.92
CA ILE A 269 -27.65 -34.35 -22.15
C ILE A 269 -28.59 -35.50 -21.83
N ASP A 270 -28.27 -36.32 -20.83
CA ASP A 270 -29.10 -37.46 -20.43
C ASP A 270 -30.45 -37.01 -19.87
N LEU A 271 -30.47 -35.93 -19.07
CA LEU A 271 -31.68 -35.29 -18.59
C LEU A 271 -32.58 -34.81 -19.75
N LEU A 272 -32.00 -34.15 -20.76
CA LEU A 272 -32.74 -33.64 -21.92
C LEU A 272 -33.27 -34.76 -22.84
N LYS A 273 -32.53 -35.88 -22.97
CA LYS A 273 -32.93 -37.01 -23.84
C LYS A 273 -33.91 -37.98 -23.18
N VAL A 274 -33.74 -38.25 -21.88
CA VAL A 274 -34.40 -39.37 -21.18
C VAL A 274 -35.30 -38.89 -20.03
N GLY A 275 -35.21 -37.61 -19.64
CA GLY A 275 -35.96 -37.08 -18.49
C GLY A 275 -35.47 -37.59 -17.14
N ALA A 276 -34.30 -38.23 -17.09
CA ALA A 276 -33.73 -38.76 -15.86
C ALA A 276 -33.16 -37.63 -14.99
N GLN A 277 -33.52 -37.58 -13.70
CA GLN A 277 -32.86 -36.71 -12.73
C GLN A 277 -31.44 -37.21 -12.48
N THR A 278 -30.46 -36.58 -13.13
CA THR A 278 -29.03 -36.87 -12.98
C THR A 278 -28.28 -35.72 -12.30
N GLU A 279 -27.08 -35.99 -11.80
CA GLU A 279 -26.17 -35.05 -11.09
C GLU A 279 -25.65 -33.86 -11.94
N GLY A 280 -26.24 -33.56 -13.11
CA GLY A 280 -25.81 -32.50 -14.04
C GLY A 280 -26.32 -31.09 -13.74
N SER A 281 -26.90 -30.84 -12.57
CA SER A 281 -27.58 -29.58 -12.19
C SER A 281 -26.62 -28.43 -11.86
N TYR A 282 -25.51 -28.29 -12.59
CA TYR A 282 -24.52 -27.23 -12.37
C TYR A 282 -23.93 -26.66 -13.65
N VAL A 283 -24.43 -27.09 -14.81
CA VAL A 283 -24.07 -26.54 -16.12
C VAL A 283 -25.32 -26.02 -16.84
N HIS A 284 -25.24 -24.85 -17.48
CA HIS A 284 -26.37 -24.25 -18.18
C HIS A 284 -25.94 -23.47 -19.43
N ILE A 285 -26.66 -23.61 -20.54
CA ILE A 285 -26.53 -22.69 -21.68
C ILE A 285 -27.45 -21.50 -21.44
N VAL A 286 -26.90 -20.29 -21.36
CA VAL A 286 -27.66 -19.09 -21.02
C VAL A 286 -28.14 -18.40 -22.30
N ASN A 287 -29.45 -18.17 -22.37
CA ASN A 287 -30.07 -17.27 -23.33
C ASN A 287 -30.62 -16.03 -22.59
N PRO A 288 -29.91 -14.90 -22.60
CA PRO A 288 -30.35 -13.70 -21.89
C PRO A 288 -31.70 -13.14 -22.37
N LEU A 289 -32.19 -13.54 -23.56
CA LEU A 289 -33.49 -13.13 -24.09
C LEU A 289 -34.66 -13.98 -23.56
N ASN A 290 -34.39 -15.03 -22.79
CA ASN A 290 -35.40 -15.89 -22.18
C ASN A 290 -35.48 -15.65 -20.65
N PRO A 291 -36.35 -14.74 -20.17
CA PRO A 291 -36.47 -14.46 -18.74
C PRO A 291 -37.05 -15.64 -17.93
N GLU A 292 -37.77 -16.57 -18.57
CA GLU A 292 -38.39 -17.71 -17.89
C GLU A 292 -37.36 -18.71 -17.35
N ALA A 293 -36.13 -18.70 -17.89
CA ALA A 293 -35.04 -19.58 -17.42
C ALA A 293 -34.30 -19.06 -16.18
N ILE A 294 -34.54 -17.81 -15.74
CA ILE A 294 -33.84 -17.21 -14.59
C ILE A 294 -34.02 -18.03 -13.32
N PRO A 295 -35.24 -18.44 -12.91
CA PRO A 295 -35.44 -19.20 -11.67
C PRO A 295 -34.65 -20.51 -11.63
N ASP A 296 -34.60 -21.22 -12.77
CA ASP A 296 -33.88 -22.49 -12.89
C ASP A 296 -32.36 -22.28 -12.78
N ILE A 297 -31.81 -21.25 -13.43
CA ILE A 297 -30.38 -20.92 -13.34
C ILE A 297 -30.01 -20.47 -11.92
N LEU A 298 -30.85 -19.66 -11.27
CA LEU A 298 -30.60 -19.23 -9.88
C LEU A 298 -30.68 -20.41 -8.92
N SER A 299 -31.66 -21.30 -9.07
CA SER A 299 -31.78 -22.54 -8.28
C SER A 299 -30.53 -23.42 -8.43
N MET A 300 -30.07 -23.58 -9.67
CA MET A 300 -28.84 -24.31 -10.01
C MET A 300 -27.62 -23.75 -9.25
N ILE A 301 -27.42 -22.43 -9.27
CA ILE A 301 -26.30 -21.77 -8.58
C ILE A 301 -26.45 -21.88 -7.05
N LYS A 302 -27.66 -21.61 -6.51
CA LYS A 302 -27.95 -21.68 -5.07
C LYS A 302 -27.73 -23.06 -4.46
N SER A 303 -27.96 -24.12 -5.24
CA SER A 303 -27.76 -25.51 -4.79
C SER A 303 -26.30 -25.88 -4.53
N ARG A 304 -25.34 -25.06 -4.99
CA ARG A 304 -23.91 -25.31 -4.78
C ARG A 304 -23.50 -24.85 -3.40
N GLN A 305 -22.68 -25.68 -2.74
CA GLN A 305 -22.12 -25.34 -1.45
C GLN A 305 -21.11 -24.19 -1.62
N PRO A 306 -21.25 -23.08 -0.90
CA PRO A 306 -20.27 -22.01 -0.96
C PRO A 306 -18.92 -22.49 -0.40
N ILE A 307 -17.83 -21.98 -0.96
CA ILE A 307 -16.50 -22.06 -0.37
C ILE A 307 -16.49 -21.13 0.84
N GLU A 308 -16.53 -21.70 2.04
CA GLU A 308 -16.46 -20.98 3.30
C GLU A 308 -15.03 -20.48 3.60
N ASN A 309 -14.94 -19.41 4.40
CA ASN A 309 -13.67 -18.79 4.81
C ASN A 309 -12.74 -18.45 3.61
N PRO A 310 -13.22 -17.67 2.63
CA PRO A 310 -12.50 -17.44 1.38
C PRO A 310 -11.10 -16.86 1.56
N SER A 311 -10.84 -16.10 2.62
CA SER A 311 -9.51 -15.56 2.95
C SER A 311 -8.43 -16.62 3.15
N GLN A 312 -8.79 -17.85 3.51
CA GLN A 312 -7.87 -18.97 3.70
C GLN A 312 -7.69 -19.82 2.44
N VAL A 313 -8.56 -19.65 1.44
CA VAL A 313 -8.66 -20.55 0.28
C VAL A 313 -8.26 -19.83 -1.00
N PHE A 314 -8.71 -18.60 -1.17
CA PHE A 314 -8.46 -17.80 -2.35
C PHE A 314 -7.11 -17.11 -2.21
N LYS A 315 -6.23 -17.29 -3.18
CA LYS A 315 -4.89 -16.68 -3.21
C LYS A 315 -4.92 -15.43 -4.08
N TYR A 316 -4.04 -14.48 -3.77
CA TYR A 316 -3.78 -13.37 -4.68
C TYR A 316 -3.18 -13.93 -5.98
N ASN A 317 -3.95 -13.84 -7.07
CA ASN A 317 -3.46 -14.23 -8.38
C ASN A 317 -2.73 -13.05 -9.04
N ILE A 318 -1.50 -12.81 -8.60
CA ILE A 318 -0.64 -11.77 -9.15
C ILE A 318 0.17 -12.38 -10.30
N SER A 319 0.00 -11.84 -11.50
CA SER A 319 0.78 -12.30 -12.65
C SER A 319 2.27 -12.03 -12.44
N ASN A 320 3.13 -12.81 -13.10
CA ASN A 320 4.58 -12.58 -13.04
C ASN A 320 4.96 -11.16 -13.51
N ALA A 321 4.26 -10.62 -14.51
CA ALA A 321 4.47 -9.25 -14.98
C ALA A 321 4.12 -8.21 -13.89
N SER A 322 3.01 -8.41 -13.18
CA SER A 322 2.59 -7.59 -12.04
C SER A 322 3.56 -7.68 -10.85
N SER A 323 4.13 -8.86 -10.58
CA SER A 323 5.20 -9.04 -9.58
C SER A 323 6.47 -8.29 -9.97
N ILE A 324 6.94 -8.45 -11.21
CA ILE A 324 8.13 -7.73 -11.70
C ILE A 324 7.91 -6.22 -11.65
N PHE A 325 6.71 -5.76 -12.00
CA PHE A 325 6.35 -4.35 -11.93
C PHE A 325 6.46 -3.80 -10.51
N ILE A 326 5.87 -4.47 -9.51
CA ILE A 326 5.92 -3.98 -8.14
C ILE A 326 7.35 -4.02 -7.58
N ASP A 327 8.12 -5.07 -7.88
CA ASP A 327 9.52 -5.17 -7.46
C ASP A 327 10.37 -4.05 -8.08
N HIS A 328 10.15 -3.71 -9.35
CA HIS A 328 10.80 -2.58 -9.99
C HIS A 328 10.41 -1.23 -9.34
N GLN A 329 9.13 -1.04 -8.98
CA GLN A 329 8.71 0.17 -8.25
C GLN A 329 9.38 0.23 -6.87
N CYS A 330 9.49 -0.89 -6.15
CA CYS A 330 10.20 -0.96 -4.87
C CYS A 330 11.66 -0.52 -5.04
N VAL A 331 12.40 -1.12 -5.96
CA VAL A 331 13.81 -0.77 -6.23
C VAL A 331 13.95 0.71 -6.60
N SER A 332 13.04 1.24 -7.43
CA SER A 332 13.03 2.66 -7.80
C SER A 332 12.83 3.58 -6.59
N LEU A 333 11.89 3.24 -5.69
CA LEU A 333 11.65 4.01 -4.47
C LEU A 333 12.82 3.92 -3.50
N GLN A 334 13.43 2.74 -3.32
CA GLN A 334 14.63 2.55 -2.51
C GLN A 334 15.78 3.41 -3.03
N PHE A 335 16.04 3.38 -4.33
CA PHE A 335 17.06 4.22 -4.94
C PHE A 335 16.80 5.73 -4.74
N LYS A 336 15.53 6.16 -4.83
CA LYS A 336 15.15 7.54 -4.52
C LYS A 336 15.39 7.89 -3.04
N ILE A 337 15.16 6.96 -2.11
CA ILE A 337 15.47 7.14 -0.68
C ILE A 337 16.98 7.38 -0.53
N SER A 338 17.82 6.50 -1.08
CA SER A 338 19.28 6.64 -1.04
C SER A 338 19.75 8.00 -1.57
N GLN A 339 19.29 8.39 -2.77
CA GLN A 339 19.64 9.70 -3.34
C GLN A 339 19.16 10.88 -2.49
N SER A 340 17.97 10.77 -1.91
CA SER A 340 17.40 11.83 -1.07
C SER A 340 18.20 11.99 0.22
N ILE A 341 18.64 10.87 0.81
CA ILE A 341 19.56 10.84 1.96
C ILE A 341 20.90 11.51 1.61
N GLU A 342 21.53 11.12 0.51
CA GLU A 342 22.81 11.68 0.05
C GLU A 342 22.76 13.20 -0.17
N ARG A 343 21.61 13.71 -0.65
CA ARG A 343 21.38 15.14 -0.88
C ARG A 343 20.88 15.90 0.35
N GLY A 344 20.64 15.21 1.47
CA GLY A 344 20.04 15.80 2.67
C GLY A 344 18.56 16.16 2.53
N ASN A 345 17.86 15.66 1.50
CA ASN A 345 16.42 15.85 1.32
C ASN A 345 15.61 14.77 2.09
N TYR A 346 15.65 14.85 3.41
CA TYR A 346 15.04 13.83 4.26
C TYR A 346 13.51 13.79 4.19
N SER A 347 12.84 14.88 3.79
CA SER A 347 11.38 14.87 3.59
C SER A 347 11.00 13.91 2.47
N GLN A 348 11.70 14.02 1.34
CA GLN A 348 11.51 13.16 0.17
C GLN A 348 11.82 11.69 0.48
N ALA A 349 12.88 11.43 1.27
CA ALA A 349 13.18 10.08 1.74
C ALA A 349 12.03 9.51 2.59
N ALA A 350 11.46 10.31 3.49
CA ALA A 350 10.32 9.93 4.31
C ALA A 350 9.06 9.64 3.47
N GLU A 351 8.74 10.49 2.49
CA GLU A 351 7.59 10.30 1.59
C GLU A 351 7.71 9.01 0.77
N CYS A 352 8.90 8.70 0.24
CA CYS A 352 9.16 7.41 -0.41
C CYS A 352 8.95 6.23 0.55
N LEU A 353 9.46 6.33 1.78
CA LEU A 353 9.33 5.27 2.78
C LEU A 353 7.85 5.03 3.14
N ASP A 354 7.08 6.11 3.32
CA ASP A 354 5.64 6.05 3.58
C ASP A 354 4.89 5.41 2.42
N LEU A 355 5.31 5.69 1.18
CA LEU A 355 4.71 5.07 0.00
C LEU A 355 4.99 3.56 -0.05
N ILE A 356 6.21 3.12 0.25
CA ILE A 356 6.52 1.68 0.36
C ILE A 356 5.65 1.05 1.46
N LYS A 357 5.51 1.71 2.62
CA LYS A 357 4.69 1.22 3.73
C LYS A 357 3.20 1.14 3.37
N LEU A 358 2.70 2.16 2.68
CA LEU A 358 1.32 2.18 2.19
C LEU A 358 1.07 1.04 1.21
N LEU A 359 2.00 0.80 0.28
CA LEU A 359 1.93 -0.34 -0.63
C LEU A 359 1.98 -1.66 0.14
N GLU A 360 2.89 -1.82 1.11
CA GLU A 360 2.98 -3.01 1.95
C GLU A 360 1.67 -3.30 2.68
N ASN A 361 1.11 -2.30 3.37
CA ASN A 361 -0.16 -2.41 4.09
C ASN A 361 -1.35 -2.76 3.18
N ARG A 362 -1.36 -2.24 1.94
CA ARG A 362 -2.45 -2.47 0.98
C ARG A 362 -2.33 -3.81 0.26
N LEU A 363 -1.10 -4.24 -0.02
CA LEU A 363 -0.81 -5.39 -0.88
C LEU A 363 -0.43 -6.66 -0.12
N GLY A 364 0.13 -6.54 1.09
CA GLY A 364 0.55 -7.67 1.92
C GLY A 364 1.67 -8.51 1.31
N LEU A 365 2.43 -7.98 0.35
CA LEU A 365 3.50 -8.73 -0.30
C LEU A 365 4.76 -8.77 0.55
N LYS A 366 5.38 -9.96 0.60
CA LYS A 366 6.63 -10.17 1.35
C LYS A 366 7.76 -9.28 0.83
N SER A 367 7.88 -9.11 -0.49
CA SER A 367 8.93 -8.25 -1.08
C SER A 367 8.80 -6.80 -0.65
N LEU A 368 7.58 -6.26 -0.58
CA LEU A 368 7.33 -4.90 -0.05
C LEU A 368 7.75 -4.74 1.41
N LYS A 369 7.45 -5.75 2.24
CA LYS A 369 7.85 -5.75 3.65
C LYS A 369 9.37 -5.80 3.83
N GLU A 370 10.04 -6.62 3.03
CA GLU A 370 11.51 -6.67 3.00
C GLU A 370 12.09 -5.33 2.50
N SER A 371 11.52 -4.76 1.43
CA SER A 371 11.95 -3.46 0.89
C SER A 371 11.79 -2.32 1.90
N TYR A 372 10.65 -2.27 2.61
CA TYR A 372 10.40 -1.30 3.67
C TYR A 372 11.47 -1.41 4.78
N LYS A 373 11.73 -2.64 5.25
CA LYS A 373 12.73 -2.90 6.29
C LYS A 373 14.13 -2.45 5.86
N VAL A 374 14.56 -2.81 4.64
CA VAL A 374 15.86 -2.41 4.09
C VAL A 374 15.99 -0.89 4.03
N SER A 375 14.97 -0.18 3.56
CA SER A 375 14.97 1.29 3.53
C SER A 375 14.99 1.92 4.91
N GLN A 376 14.29 1.32 5.88
CA GLN A 376 14.32 1.78 7.26
C GLN A 376 15.72 1.60 7.89
N GLU A 377 16.37 0.47 7.62
CA GLU A 377 17.75 0.18 8.06
C GLU A 377 18.76 1.15 7.43
N GLU A 378 18.58 1.53 6.17
CA GLU A 378 19.41 2.51 5.48
C GLU A 378 19.29 3.91 6.13
N ILE A 379 18.07 4.41 6.33
CA ILE A 379 17.83 5.69 7.02
C ILE A 379 18.42 5.66 8.42
N THR A 380 18.24 4.55 9.13
CA THR A 380 18.79 4.32 10.47
C THR A 380 20.32 4.39 10.48
N THR A 381 20.97 3.70 9.53
CA THR A 381 22.43 3.69 9.41
C THR A 381 22.97 5.08 9.14
N HIS A 382 22.34 5.81 8.21
CA HIS A 382 22.70 7.20 7.93
C HIS A 382 22.51 8.13 9.13
N TYR A 383 21.40 7.98 9.86
CA TYR A 383 21.15 8.73 11.09
C TYR A 383 22.26 8.52 12.12
N ASN A 384 22.64 7.27 12.37
CA ASN A 384 23.69 6.94 13.33
C ASN A 384 25.07 7.45 12.86
N GLN A 385 25.35 7.40 11.55
CA GLN A 385 26.55 7.99 10.98
C GLN A 385 26.60 9.51 11.19
N LEU A 386 25.50 10.22 10.91
CA LEU A 386 25.41 11.67 11.17
C LEU A 386 25.64 12.01 12.65
N CYS A 387 25.06 11.22 13.56
CA CYS A 387 25.27 11.40 15.00
C CYS A 387 26.74 11.25 15.37
N SER A 388 27.40 10.19 14.87
CA SER A 388 28.83 9.96 15.06
C SER A 388 29.68 11.09 14.49
N ASP A 389 29.40 11.52 13.25
CA ASP A 389 30.12 12.59 12.57
C ASP A 389 30.03 13.92 13.32
N VAL A 390 28.85 14.26 13.87
CA VAL A 390 28.66 15.47 14.67
C VAL A 390 29.45 15.40 15.98
N LYS A 391 29.45 14.24 16.66
CA LYS A 391 30.25 14.05 17.88
C LYS A 391 31.75 14.19 17.59
N LEU A 392 32.25 13.53 16.55
CA LEU A 392 33.66 13.60 16.14
C LEU A 392 34.04 15.02 15.73
N TYR A 393 33.21 15.67 14.90
CA TYR A 393 33.43 17.07 14.50
C TYR A 393 33.53 17.98 15.73
N LEU A 394 32.60 17.88 16.68
CA LEU A 394 32.61 18.73 17.87
C LEU A 394 33.85 18.46 18.76
N ALA A 395 34.19 17.18 18.95
CA ALA A 395 35.38 16.79 19.71
C ALA A 395 36.68 17.32 19.07
N ASP A 396 36.74 17.36 17.73
CA ASP A 396 37.90 17.88 17.01
C ASP A 396 37.99 19.41 17.03
N VAL A 397 36.90 20.13 16.75
CA VAL A 397 36.94 21.61 16.72
C VAL A 397 37.16 22.26 18.08
N LEU A 398 36.81 21.56 19.17
CA LEU A 398 37.09 21.97 20.55
C LEU A 398 38.53 21.67 21.00
N LYS A 399 39.38 21.05 20.17
CA LYS A 399 40.82 20.97 20.45
C LYS A 399 41.48 22.35 20.29
N PRO A 400 42.59 22.62 21.01
CA PRO A 400 43.41 23.80 20.79
C PRO A 400 43.77 24.00 19.31
N ALA A 401 43.72 25.25 18.83
CA ALA A 401 44.09 25.68 17.48
C ALA A 401 43.16 25.27 16.32
N CYS A 402 42.10 24.49 16.56
CA CYS A 402 41.05 24.25 15.55
C CYS A 402 40.06 25.43 15.49
N SER A 403 39.24 25.56 14.43
CA SER A 403 38.18 26.58 14.35
C SER A 403 36.81 25.91 14.32
N LEU A 404 35.84 26.47 15.06
CA LEU A 404 34.45 26.01 15.06
C LEU A 404 33.68 26.74 13.95
N SER A 405 33.15 26.00 12.98
CA SER A 405 32.25 26.54 11.97
C SER A 405 30.80 26.19 12.30
N MET A 406 30.03 27.18 12.76
CA MET A 406 28.61 26.99 13.00
C MET A 406 27.84 26.63 11.72
N GLU A 407 28.29 27.12 10.56
CA GLU A 407 27.74 26.78 9.25
C GLU A 407 27.82 25.28 8.94
N GLN A 408 28.76 24.55 9.55
CA GLN A 408 28.88 23.09 9.41
C GLN A 408 28.09 22.32 10.47
N LEU A 409 28.01 22.85 11.70
CA LEU A 409 27.34 22.17 12.82
C LEU A 409 25.80 22.27 12.74
N VAL A 410 25.27 23.45 12.43
CA VAL A 410 23.83 23.72 12.45
C VAL A 410 23.05 22.83 11.47
N PRO A 411 23.45 22.69 10.19
CA PRO A 411 22.70 21.86 9.24
C PRO A 411 22.68 20.38 9.63
N ARG A 412 23.77 19.86 10.20
CA ARG A 412 23.86 18.47 10.64
C ARG A 412 22.95 18.19 11.83
N LEU A 413 22.96 19.05 12.84
CA LEU A 413 22.06 18.93 14.00
C LEU A 413 20.58 19.09 13.61
N SER A 414 20.30 19.99 12.67
CA SER A 414 18.94 20.16 12.12
C SER A 414 18.49 18.90 11.38
N SER A 415 19.39 18.27 10.61
CA SER A 415 19.15 17.00 9.93
C SER A 415 18.85 15.87 10.92
N ILE A 416 19.69 15.69 11.95
CA ILE A 416 19.48 14.67 13.00
C ILE A 416 18.13 14.88 13.67
N LYS A 417 17.82 16.12 14.10
CA LYS A 417 16.55 16.45 14.73
C LYS A 417 15.36 16.11 13.83
N PHE A 418 15.44 16.47 12.55
CA PHE A 418 14.38 16.24 11.58
C PHE A 418 14.15 14.74 11.33
N ILE A 419 15.22 13.98 11.06
CA ILE A 419 15.14 12.52 10.87
C ILE A 419 14.56 11.85 12.12
N TYR A 420 15.03 12.23 13.31
CA TYR A 420 14.53 11.68 14.57
C TYR A 420 13.03 11.93 14.75
N HIS A 421 12.54 13.15 14.49
CA HIS A 421 11.12 13.46 14.57
C HIS A 421 10.28 12.70 13.55
N LEU A 422 10.74 12.64 12.29
CA LEU A 422 10.08 11.87 11.25
C LEU A 422 9.91 10.41 11.67
N MET A 423 10.97 9.78 12.16
CA MET A 423 10.94 8.36 12.50
C MET A 423 10.14 8.09 13.78
N LYS A 424 10.24 8.98 14.79
CA LYS A 424 9.47 8.89 16.03
C LYS A 424 7.95 8.95 15.79
N GLN A 425 7.48 9.75 14.83
CA GLN A 425 6.06 9.79 14.48
C GLN A 425 5.55 8.44 13.94
N ARG A 426 6.43 7.69 13.25
CA ARG A 426 6.12 6.40 12.63
C ARG A 426 6.16 5.22 13.60
N ASP A 427 6.91 5.31 14.70
CA ASP A 427 6.97 4.29 15.76
C ASP A 427 5.69 4.16 16.60
N SER A 428 4.74 5.08 16.47
CA SER A 428 3.48 5.02 17.24
C SER A 428 2.52 3.92 16.75
N GLU A 429 2.66 3.47 15.50
CA GLU A 429 1.74 2.51 14.87
C GLU A 429 2.28 1.07 14.87
N GLU A 430 3.60 0.91 14.90
CA GLU A 430 4.28 -0.37 15.00
C GLU A 430 5.39 -0.20 16.03
N LYS A 431 5.47 -1.08 17.05
CA LYS A 431 6.57 -1.10 18.03
C LYS A 431 7.91 -1.45 17.35
N THR A 432 8.38 -0.62 16.41
CA THR A 432 9.48 -0.99 15.53
C THR A 432 10.84 -0.77 16.16
N HIS A 433 11.83 -1.41 15.55
CA HIS A 433 13.23 -1.44 15.95
C HIS A 433 13.91 -0.06 15.94
N PHE A 434 13.27 1.00 15.40
CA PHE A 434 13.88 2.30 15.26
C PHE A 434 14.24 2.92 16.62
N THR A 435 13.38 2.81 17.64
CA THR A 435 13.72 3.34 18.99
C THR A 435 14.73 2.50 19.76
N ASN A 436 14.87 1.20 19.43
CA ASN A 436 15.66 0.30 20.26
C ASN A 436 17.16 0.35 19.94
N ASN A 437 17.50 0.68 18.69
CA ASN A 437 18.89 0.70 18.23
C ASN A 437 19.44 2.11 18.00
N ASN A 438 18.59 3.15 18.03
CA ASN A 438 19.00 4.51 17.68
C ASN A 438 19.17 5.38 18.91
N GLU A 439 20.24 6.15 18.91
CA GLU A 439 20.44 7.20 19.89
C GLU A 439 19.32 8.23 19.76
N SER A 440 18.63 8.53 20.86
CA SER A 440 17.65 9.61 20.84
C SER A 440 18.34 10.94 20.54
N TYR A 441 17.61 11.87 19.91
CA TYR A 441 18.15 13.22 19.71
C TYR A 441 18.65 13.84 21.03
N ASP A 442 17.91 13.61 22.12
CA ASP A 442 18.32 14.06 23.46
C ASP A 442 19.65 13.41 23.89
N HIS A 443 19.85 12.13 23.62
CA HIS A 443 21.11 11.45 23.90
C HIS A 443 22.27 12.05 23.11
N VAL A 444 22.07 12.35 21.82
CA VAL A 444 23.07 13.05 21.00
C VAL A 444 23.43 14.39 21.64
N ILE A 445 22.43 15.18 22.04
CA ILE A 445 22.65 16.46 22.72
C ILE A 445 23.40 16.29 24.04
N GLN A 446 23.10 15.28 24.85
CA GLN A 446 23.84 14.97 26.08
C GLN A 446 25.30 14.59 25.80
N CYS A 447 25.60 13.83 24.75
CA CYS A 447 26.97 13.56 24.34
C CYS A 447 27.72 14.84 23.97
N LEU A 448 27.08 15.76 23.24
CA LEU A 448 27.71 17.03 22.87
C LEU A 448 27.95 17.93 24.07
N LEU A 449 27.04 17.92 25.06
CA LEU A 449 27.23 18.59 26.35
C LEU A 449 28.43 18.00 27.11
N GLN A 450 28.55 16.67 27.13
CA GLN A 450 29.70 16.02 27.77
C GLN A 450 31.02 16.42 27.10
N ILE A 451 31.10 16.38 25.77
CA ILE A 451 32.30 16.81 25.02
C ILE A 451 32.65 18.27 25.35
N SER A 452 31.64 19.13 25.52
CA SER A 452 31.84 20.53 25.89
C SER A 452 32.33 20.70 27.34
N ASN A 453 31.84 19.88 28.28
CA ASN A 453 32.32 19.84 29.66
C ASN A 453 33.76 19.35 29.73
N ASP A 454 34.13 18.35 28.93
CA ASP A 454 35.51 17.85 28.87
C ASP A 454 36.47 18.93 28.35
N CYS A 455 36.03 19.73 27.36
CA CYS A 455 36.73 20.92 26.90
C CYS A 455 36.92 21.94 28.03
N GLU A 456 35.85 22.26 28.78
CA GLU A 456 35.91 23.16 29.94
C GLU A 456 36.92 22.70 30.98
N SER A 457 36.87 21.42 31.36
CA SER A 457 37.76 20.85 32.37
C SER A 457 39.23 20.89 31.93
N SER A 458 39.51 20.86 30.62
CA SER A 458 40.86 20.99 30.08
C SER A 458 41.48 22.38 30.29
N PHE A 459 40.69 23.43 30.58
CA PHE A 459 41.17 24.82 30.66
C PHE A 459 42.24 25.01 31.72
N ASN A 460 42.21 24.23 32.80
CA ASN A 460 43.22 24.29 33.86
C ASN A 460 44.63 23.91 33.36
N THR A 461 44.72 23.16 32.26
CA THR A 461 46.00 22.72 31.68
C THR A 461 46.55 23.66 30.61
N ILE A 462 45.71 24.53 30.04
CA ILE A 462 46.10 25.43 28.95
C ILE A 462 46.92 26.60 29.53
N MET A 463 48.16 26.77 29.08
CA MET A 463 49.03 27.88 29.52
C MET A 463 48.98 29.11 28.60
N SER A 464 48.62 28.91 27.32
CA SER A 464 48.54 30.00 26.36
C SER A 464 47.21 30.75 26.46
N PHE A 465 47.29 32.05 26.70
CA PHE A 465 46.12 32.94 26.77
C PHE A 465 45.33 33.00 25.47
N SER A 466 46.01 33.02 24.31
CA SER A 466 45.34 33.07 23.01
C SER A 466 44.52 31.81 22.74
N VAL A 467 45.05 30.64 23.10
CA VAL A 467 44.36 29.34 22.98
C VAL A 467 43.14 29.30 23.89
N LEU A 468 43.30 29.76 25.13
CA LEU A 468 42.21 29.79 26.11
C LEU A 468 41.08 30.73 25.67
N LYS A 469 41.41 31.91 25.15
CA LYS A 469 40.43 32.85 24.58
C LYS A 469 39.67 32.21 23.42
N ASP A 470 40.38 31.58 22.49
CA ASP A 470 39.78 30.86 21.36
C ASP A 470 38.77 29.80 21.82
N GLN A 471 39.11 29.01 22.84
CA GLN A 471 38.19 28.00 23.39
C GLN A 471 36.93 28.60 24.03
N ILE A 472 37.05 29.73 24.74
CA ILE A 472 35.90 30.44 25.29
C ILE A 472 35.01 30.97 24.16
N ASP A 473 35.60 31.52 23.10
CA ASP A 473 34.85 32.04 21.95
C ASP A 473 34.06 30.92 21.25
N LYS A 474 34.60 29.69 21.20
CA LYS A 474 33.88 28.49 20.73
C LYS A 474 32.71 28.12 21.64
N LEU A 475 32.91 28.04 22.96
CA LEU A 475 31.84 27.75 23.92
C LEU A 475 30.74 28.84 23.90
N CYS A 476 31.12 30.10 23.72
CA CYS A 476 30.19 31.20 23.51
C CYS A 476 29.35 31.02 22.24
N SER A 477 29.98 30.56 21.15
CA SER A 477 29.28 30.28 19.90
C SER A 477 28.29 29.11 20.04
N LEU A 478 28.66 28.04 20.75
CA LEU A 478 27.76 26.92 21.06
C LEU A 478 26.58 27.34 21.95
N SER A 479 26.82 28.17 22.98
CA SER A 479 25.77 28.70 23.86
C SER A 479 24.79 29.62 23.11
N LYS A 480 25.26 30.41 22.15
CA LYS A 480 24.37 31.20 21.27
C LYS A 480 23.52 30.33 20.35
N PHE A 481 24.04 29.17 19.97
CA PHE A 481 23.33 28.23 19.10
C PHE A 481 22.26 27.44 19.85
N ASN A 482 22.54 27.00 21.07
CA ASN A 482 21.60 26.27 21.90
C ASN A 482 21.86 26.54 23.38
N ASP A 483 20.81 26.97 24.09
CA ASP A 483 20.85 27.36 25.50
C ASP A 483 21.33 26.24 26.43
N LEU A 484 21.25 24.98 26.00
CA LEU A 484 21.77 23.84 26.75
C LEU A 484 23.28 23.95 27.01
N PHE A 485 24.05 24.65 26.18
CA PHE A 485 25.49 24.87 26.38
C PHE A 485 25.79 26.07 27.30
N THR A 486 24.80 26.87 27.70
CA THR A 486 24.97 28.05 28.56
C THR A 486 25.57 27.73 29.94
N PRO A 487 25.19 26.63 30.63
CA PRO A 487 25.85 26.23 31.86
C PRO A 487 27.35 25.92 31.66
N VAL A 488 27.70 25.22 30.56
CA VAL A 488 29.10 24.89 30.24
C VAL A 488 29.92 26.16 30.01
N LYS A 489 29.38 27.12 29.23
CA LYS A 489 29.98 28.46 29.04
C LYS A 489 30.22 29.15 30.39
N SER A 490 29.20 29.18 31.25
CA SER A 490 29.24 29.89 32.53
C SER A 490 30.28 29.31 33.48
N ASN A 491 30.35 27.97 33.55
CA ASN A 491 31.34 27.24 34.34
C ASN A 491 32.76 27.54 33.83
N ALA A 492 32.98 27.49 32.51
CA ALA A 492 34.28 27.78 31.92
C ALA A 492 34.78 29.20 32.25
N ILE A 493 33.90 30.21 32.17
CA ILE A 493 34.23 31.60 32.55
C ILE A 493 34.54 31.69 34.04
N GLN A 494 33.78 31.00 34.89
CA GLN A 494 34.00 31.01 36.34
C GLN A 494 35.32 30.32 36.73
N SER A 495 35.59 29.14 36.18
CA SER A 495 36.84 28.38 36.35
C SER A 495 38.04 29.24 36.00
N LEU A 496 37.96 29.94 34.86
CA LEU A 496 39.02 30.84 34.44
C LEU A 496 39.16 32.08 35.34
N THR A 497 38.05 32.68 35.74
CA THR A 497 38.07 33.82 36.66
C THR A 497 38.78 33.44 37.97
N LYS A 498 38.47 32.28 38.53
CA LYS A 498 39.15 31.75 39.72
C LYS A 498 40.64 31.55 39.50
N ARG A 499 41.03 30.99 38.34
CA ARG A 499 42.45 30.78 38.00
C ARG A 499 43.21 32.10 37.84
N ILE A 500 42.61 33.10 37.22
CA ILE A 500 43.22 34.43 37.09
C ILE A 500 43.42 35.07 38.47
N ILE A 501 42.41 35.00 39.35
CA ILE A 501 42.53 35.49 40.73
C ILE A 501 43.66 34.77 41.46
N TYR A 502 43.70 33.44 41.39
CA TYR A 502 44.76 32.64 41.99
C TYR A 502 46.16 33.05 41.48
N LEU A 503 46.34 33.24 40.17
CA LEU A 503 47.62 33.66 39.60
C LEU A 503 48.02 35.10 40.00
N ILE A 504 47.05 35.98 40.22
CA ILE A 504 47.28 37.34 40.74
C ILE A 504 47.69 37.29 42.23
N ASP A 505 47.12 36.36 42.99
CA ASP A 505 47.38 36.20 44.42
C ASP A 505 48.70 35.45 44.69
N ASP A 506 49.04 34.45 43.86
CA ASP A 506 50.23 33.58 44.00
C ASP A 506 51.51 34.22 43.42
N HIS A 507 51.37 35.13 42.44
CA HIS A 507 52.49 35.87 41.85
C HIS A 507 52.23 37.38 41.81
N GLN A 508 53.25 38.16 42.19
CA GLN A 508 53.31 39.63 42.13
C GLN A 508 53.17 40.23 40.70
N ILE A 509 52.09 39.92 39.97
CA ILE A 509 51.79 40.55 38.68
C ILE A 509 51.28 41.97 38.98
N LYS A 510 52.22 42.93 39.03
CA LYS A 510 51.92 44.37 39.14
C LYS A 510 51.17 44.95 37.94
N SER A 511 50.90 44.15 36.89
CA SER A 511 50.22 44.61 35.68
C SER A 511 48.70 44.48 35.80
N LYS A 512 48.07 45.51 36.39
CA LYS A 512 46.61 45.78 36.36
C LYS A 512 46.00 45.72 34.94
N THR A 513 46.83 45.90 33.92
CA THR A 513 46.47 45.97 32.50
C THR A 513 45.95 44.65 31.93
N LEU A 514 46.48 43.50 32.37
CA LEU A 514 46.04 42.19 31.87
C LEU A 514 44.62 41.85 32.35
N PHE A 515 44.29 42.21 33.59
CA PHE A 515 42.98 42.01 34.21
C PHE A 515 41.89 42.88 33.57
N LEU A 516 42.21 44.13 33.24
CA LEU A 516 41.29 45.04 32.55
C LEU A 516 40.95 44.59 31.13
N PHE A 517 41.90 43.96 30.42
CA PHE A 517 41.67 43.41 29.08
C PHE A 517 40.75 42.18 29.09
N PHE A 518 40.86 41.36 30.15
CA PHE A 518 39.97 40.22 30.38
C PHE A 518 38.52 40.66 30.62
N LEU A 519 38.33 41.67 31.49
CA LEU A 519 37.03 42.30 31.74
C LEU A 519 36.45 43.02 30.52
N GLN A 520 37.28 43.44 29.56
CA GLN A 520 36.80 44.11 28.34
C GLN A 520 36.28 43.13 27.28
N SER A 521 36.80 41.90 27.25
CA SER A 521 36.33 40.86 26.33
C SER A 521 35.02 40.21 26.80
N SER A 522 34.75 40.23 28.13
CA SER A 522 33.48 39.78 28.71
C SER A 522 32.39 40.86 28.77
N LYS A 523 32.71 42.12 28.44
CA LYS A 523 31.84 43.30 28.68
C LYS A 523 30.55 43.40 27.84
N ASN A 524 30.26 42.43 26.96
CA ASN A 524 28.94 42.34 26.32
C ASN A 524 27.90 41.55 27.13
N GLU A 525 28.28 40.90 28.25
CA GLU A 525 27.34 40.38 29.25
C GLU A 525 27.88 40.72 30.65
N VAL A 526 27.20 41.64 31.34
CA VAL A 526 27.67 42.34 32.55
C VAL A 526 27.81 41.41 33.77
N LEU A 527 28.97 41.47 34.43
CA LEU A 527 29.11 41.16 35.87
C LEU A 527 30.06 42.17 36.50
N PHE A 528 29.49 43.18 37.18
CA PHE A 528 30.23 44.14 38.00
C PHE A 528 30.64 43.47 39.32
N PHE A 529 31.94 43.23 39.52
CA PHE A 529 32.49 43.06 40.87
C PHE A 529 33.04 44.40 41.35
N HIS A 530 32.33 45.04 42.28
CA HIS A 530 32.86 46.13 43.10
C HIS A 530 33.59 45.52 44.30
N GLY A 531 34.91 45.35 44.18
CA GLY A 531 35.81 45.13 45.30
C GLY A 531 36.67 46.38 45.49
N LYS A 532 36.39 47.17 46.52
CA LYS A 532 37.29 48.22 47.01
C LYS A 532 38.53 47.54 47.62
N TYR A 533 39.71 47.90 47.11
CA TYR A 533 40.95 47.99 47.87
C TYR A 533 41.56 49.36 47.61
#